data_AF-A0A6B1AEA1-F1
#
_entry.id   AF-A0A6B1AEA1-F1
#
_cell.length_a   1.000
_cell.length_b   1.000
_cell.length_c   1.000
_cell.angle_alpha   90.00
_cell.angle_beta   90.00
_cell.angle_gamma   90.00
#
_symmetry.space_group_name_H-M   'P 1'
#
loop_
_entity.id
_entity.type
_entity.pdbx_description
1 polymer ?
#
loop_
_entity_poly.entity_id
_entity_poly.type
_entity_poly.pdbx_seq_one_letter_code
_entity_poly.pdbx_strand_id
1 'polypeptide(L)'
;MKKRLLTLLVPVVVATLAIGCGGGDTMDPEPPAAVGPPDLSGTYSLVSVTQGGLTVGPPGATGTFTLSQTSSSGDTASGTLTYSISIPAIGFMQDDEGTFTVKSDGSWAQTGQVAQALGTYTLAGNVLTVIVTEPLAAASTTVWQRQ
;
A
#
# COMPACT_ATOMS: atom_id res chain seq x y z
N MET A 1 7.57 49.09 1.11
CA MET A 1 8.57 49.41 2.16
C MET A 1 9.45 48.17 2.39
N LYS A 2 10.79 48.35 2.34
CA LYS A 2 11.89 47.48 2.86
C LYS A 2 11.99 46.04 2.29
N LYS A 3 13.12 45.53 1.80
CA LYS A 3 14.52 46.01 1.66
C LYS A 3 15.23 45.13 0.60
N ARG A 4 16.20 45.73 -0.08
CA ARG A 4 17.06 45.19 -1.15
C ARG A 4 18.20 44.30 -0.61
N LEU A 5 18.60 43.31 -1.42
CA LEU A 5 19.98 42.99 -1.88
C LEU A 5 21.06 42.67 -0.82
N LEU A 6 21.72 41.51 -0.91
CA LEU A 6 23.19 41.42 -1.11
C LEU A 6 23.71 39.99 -1.37
N THR A 7 24.52 39.90 -2.42
CA THR A 7 25.40 38.80 -2.83
C THR A 7 26.74 38.83 -2.07
N LEU A 8 27.27 37.67 -1.69
CA LEU A 8 28.68 37.34 -1.36
C LEU A 8 28.72 35.79 -1.30
N LEU A 9 29.36 34.96 -2.12
CA LEU A 9 30.67 34.91 -2.79
C LEU A 9 31.89 34.85 -1.85
N VAL A 10 32.77 33.88 -2.18
CA VAL A 10 34.21 33.69 -1.83
C VAL A 10 34.47 32.84 -0.52
N PRO A 11 35.58 32.06 -0.39
CA PRO A 11 35.71 30.59 -0.67
C PRO A 11 36.72 29.84 0.27
N VAL A 12 37.30 28.70 -0.20
CA VAL A 12 38.65 28.12 0.13
C VAL A 12 38.67 27.12 1.31
N VAL A 13 38.72 25.78 1.11
CA VAL A 13 39.79 24.83 0.63
C VAL A 13 40.51 24.15 1.79
N VAL A 14 40.45 22.81 1.84
CA VAL A 14 41.55 21.83 2.00
C VAL A 14 40.96 20.48 1.50
N ALA A 15 41.25 19.94 0.31
CA ALA A 15 42.51 19.39 -0.20
C ALA A 15 43.08 18.21 0.63
N THR A 16 42.45 17.03 0.56
CA THR A 16 43.18 15.77 0.70
C THR A 16 43.34 15.13 -0.67
N LEU A 17 44.54 15.31 -1.21
CA LEU A 17 45.08 14.55 -2.33
C LEU A 17 45.16 13.07 -1.96
N ALA A 18 44.37 12.23 -2.62
CA ALA A 18 44.75 10.85 -2.89
C ALA A 18 44.96 10.75 -4.40
N ILE A 19 46.23 10.86 -4.80
CA ILE A 19 46.69 10.54 -6.15
C ILE A 19 46.58 9.01 -6.28
N GLY A 20 45.44 8.54 -6.76
CA GLY A 20 45.24 7.19 -7.26
C GLY A 20 45.09 7.26 -8.78
N CYS A 21 46.21 7.19 -9.49
CA CYS A 21 46.21 6.96 -10.93
C CYS A 21 45.81 5.50 -11.17
N GLY A 22 44.54 5.28 -11.46
CA GLY A 22 44.01 3.98 -11.86
C GLY A 22 42.66 4.19 -12.52
N GLY A 23 42.60 4.05 -13.84
CA GLY A 23 41.34 4.09 -14.57
C GLY A 23 40.40 3.05 -13.99
N GLY A 24 39.23 3.50 -13.56
CA GLY A 24 38.18 2.65 -13.04
C GLY A 24 36.96 3.53 -12.95
N ASP A 25 36.03 3.30 -13.87
CA ASP A 25 34.71 3.91 -13.90
C ASP A 25 34.19 4.14 -12.49
N THR A 26 34.04 5.41 -12.10
CA THR A 26 33.20 5.79 -10.97
C THR A 26 31.78 5.36 -11.35
N MET A 27 31.46 4.09 -11.08
CA MET A 27 30.08 3.67 -10.95
C MET A 27 29.53 4.48 -9.79
N ASP A 28 28.74 5.50 -10.14
CA ASP A 28 27.74 6.03 -9.23
C ASP A 28 27.04 4.81 -8.61
N PRO A 29 26.98 4.67 -7.27
CA PRO A 29 26.29 3.55 -6.68
C PRO A 29 24.86 3.55 -7.23
N GLU A 30 24.54 2.54 -8.04
CA GLU A 30 23.20 2.38 -8.59
C GLU A 30 22.22 2.53 -7.43
N PRO A 31 21.24 3.46 -7.53
CA PRO A 31 20.26 3.65 -6.48
C PRO A 31 19.70 2.28 -6.10
N PRO A 32 19.60 1.95 -4.80
CA PRO A 32 19.09 0.65 -4.40
C PRO A 32 17.78 0.40 -5.13
N ALA A 33 17.69 -0.76 -5.79
CA ALA A 33 16.51 -1.12 -6.56
C ALA A 33 15.27 -0.84 -5.72
N ALA A 34 14.30 -0.12 -6.29
CA ALA A 34 13.06 0.20 -5.62
C ALA A 34 12.47 -1.10 -5.05
N VAL A 35 12.29 -1.14 -3.73
CA VAL A 35 11.68 -2.29 -3.07
C VAL A 35 10.21 -2.28 -3.49
N GLY A 36 9.81 -3.29 -4.28
CA GLY A 36 8.43 -3.44 -4.73
C GLY A 36 7.45 -3.64 -3.56
N PRO A 37 6.14 -3.71 -3.85
CA PRO A 37 5.12 -3.95 -2.83
C PRO A 37 5.41 -5.22 -2.02
N PRO A 38 5.06 -5.27 -0.73
CA PRO A 38 5.19 -6.48 0.06
C PRO A 38 4.25 -7.58 -0.49
N ASP A 39 4.62 -8.85 -0.28
CA ASP A 39 3.74 -9.97 -0.62
C ASP A 39 2.52 -10.03 0.30
N LEU A 40 1.35 -9.80 -0.30
CA LEU A 40 0.07 -9.83 0.40
C LEU A 40 -0.59 -11.22 0.41
N SER A 41 0.03 -12.24 -0.20
CA SER A 41 -0.55 -13.57 -0.30
C SER A 41 -0.87 -14.17 1.08
N GLY A 42 -2.03 -14.82 1.17
CA GLY A 42 -2.49 -15.49 2.38
C GLY A 42 -4.00 -15.40 2.59
N THR A 43 -4.45 -16.12 3.61
CA THR A 43 -5.83 -16.07 4.10
C THR A 43 -5.86 -15.22 5.36
N TYR A 44 -6.84 -14.32 5.44
CA TYR A 44 -7.03 -13.39 6.52
C TYR A 44 -8.43 -13.51 7.11
N SER A 45 -8.52 -13.27 8.41
CA SER A 45 -9.79 -13.19 9.16
C SER A 45 -10.14 -11.73 9.44
N LEU A 46 -11.42 -11.39 9.36
CA LEU A 46 -11.89 -10.04 9.63
C LEU A 46 -11.65 -9.66 11.10
N VAL A 47 -10.96 -8.53 11.31
CA VAL A 47 -10.81 -7.89 12.63
C VAL A 47 -11.87 -6.82 12.82
N SER A 48 -12.08 -5.99 11.81
CA SER A 48 -13.12 -4.97 11.81
C SER A 48 -13.45 -4.47 10.42
N VAL A 49 -14.68 -4.01 10.24
CA VAL A 49 -15.14 -3.26 9.08
C VAL A 49 -15.75 -1.95 9.55
N THR A 50 -15.40 -0.85 8.88
CA THR A 50 -15.97 0.47 9.09
C THR A 50 -16.63 0.93 7.80
N GLN A 51 -17.93 1.24 7.85
CA GLN A 51 -18.70 1.74 6.72
C GLN A 51 -19.73 2.75 7.22
N GLY A 52 -19.86 3.90 6.54
CA GLY A 52 -20.80 4.95 6.95
C GLY A 52 -20.57 5.51 8.36
N GLY A 53 -19.35 5.41 8.90
CA GLY A 53 -19.00 5.82 10.26
C GLY A 53 -19.30 4.80 11.36
N LEU A 54 -19.88 3.64 11.03
CA LEU A 54 -20.08 2.54 11.96
C LEU A 54 -18.93 1.54 11.84
N THR A 55 -18.26 1.23 12.95
CA THR A 55 -17.24 0.19 13.05
C THR A 55 -17.80 -1.04 13.76
N VAL A 56 -17.65 -2.22 13.15
CA VAL A 56 -18.07 -3.50 13.71
C VAL A 56 -16.94 -4.52 13.57
N GLY A 57 -16.72 -5.33 14.60
CA GLY A 57 -15.81 -6.47 14.58
C GLY A 57 -16.47 -7.70 15.21
N PRO A 58 -15.75 -8.83 15.31
CA PRO A 58 -16.27 -10.04 15.96
C PRO A 58 -16.76 -9.77 17.40
N PRO A 59 -17.87 -10.38 17.83
CA PRO A 59 -18.72 -11.33 17.10
C PRO A 59 -19.79 -10.67 16.20
N GLY A 60 -19.87 -9.34 16.16
CA GLY A 60 -20.89 -8.61 15.40
C GLY A 60 -20.68 -8.60 13.88
N ALA A 61 -19.44 -8.83 13.45
CA ALA A 61 -19.07 -9.03 12.05
C ALA A 61 -18.07 -10.18 11.92
N THR A 62 -18.17 -10.94 10.84
CA THR A 62 -17.23 -12.01 10.48
C THR A 62 -16.90 -11.94 9.01
N GLY A 63 -15.73 -12.43 8.62
CA GLY A 63 -15.35 -12.45 7.22
C GLY A 63 -14.02 -13.14 6.97
N THR A 64 -13.80 -13.52 5.72
CA THR A 64 -12.55 -14.08 5.23
C THR A 64 -12.07 -13.28 4.04
N PHE A 65 -10.77 -13.08 3.91
CA PHE A 65 -10.17 -12.47 2.74
C PHE A 65 -8.97 -13.30 2.32
N THR A 66 -8.96 -13.78 1.08
CA THR A 66 -7.87 -14.58 0.53
C THR A 66 -7.25 -13.82 -0.63
N LEU A 67 -5.93 -13.65 -0.58
CA LEU A 67 -5.13 -13.02 -1.63
C LEU A 67 -4.12 -14.02 -2.18
N SER A 68 -4.00 -14.07 -3.50
CA SER A 68 -3.00 -14.85 -4.21
C SER A 68 -2.25 -13.96 -5.18
N GLN A 69 -1.06 -13.50 -4.80
CA GLN A 69 -0.22 -12.66 -5.64
C GLN A 69 0.42 -13.52 -6.74
N THR A 70 0.19 -13.15 -8.01
CA THR A 70 0.66 -13.92 -9.17
C THR A 70 1.74 -13.20 -9.97
N SER A 71 1.88 -11.89 -9.78
CA SER A 71 2.87 -11.06 -10.47
C SER A 71 3.37 -9.94 -9.58
N SER A 72 4.66 -9.62 -9.69
CA SER A 72 5.30 -8.45 -9.09
C SER A 72 6.38 -7.94 -10.03
N SER A 73 6.32 -6.67 -10.39
CA SER A 73 7.28 -6.01 -11.28
C SER A 73 7.45 -4.55 -10.89
N GLY A 74 8.68 -4.17 -10.57
CA GLY A 74 9.00 -2.82 -10.06
C GLY A 74 8.12 -2.46 -8.86
N ASP A 75 7.45 -1.32 -8.96
CA ASP A 75 6.59 -0.77 -7.91
C ASP A 75 5.17 -1.34 -7.90
N THR A 76 4.87 -2.40 -8.65
CA THR A 76 3.50 -2.94 -8.80
C THR A 76 3.46 -4.44 -8.58
N ALA A 77 2.46 -4.91 -7.83
CA ALA A 77 2.13 -6.31 -7.69
C ALA A 77 0.63 -6.53 -7.92
N SER A 78 0.28 -7.70 -8.44
CA SER A 78 -1.10 -8.04 -8.77
C SER A 78 -1.40 -9.51 -8.53
N GLY A 79 -2.67 -9.82 -8.36
CA GLY A 79 -3.10 -11.18 -8.07
C GLY A 79 -4.61 -11.35 -8.12
N THR A 80 -5.06 -12.51 -7.65
CA THR A 80 -6.49 -12.80 -7.49
C THR A 80 -6.90 -12.65 -6.04
N LEU A 81 -8.19 -12.40 -5.83
CA LEU A 81 -8.79 -12.28 -4.51
C LEU A 81 -10.12 -13.02 -4.42
N THR A 82 -10.46 -13.40 -3.20
CA THR A 82 -11.81 -13.78 -2.79
C THR A 82 -12.05 -13.23 -1.40
N TYR A 83 -13.17 -12.56 -1.15
CA TYR A 83 -13.53 -12.17 0.21
C TYR A 83 -15.02 -12.35 0.51
N SER A 84 -15.31 -12.46 1.79
CA SER A 84 -16.65 -12.46 2.36
C SER A 84 -16.70 -11.58 3.60
N ILE A 85 -17.78 -10.83 3.77
CA ILE A 85 -18.11 -10.08 4.99
C ILE A 85 -19.57 -10.31 5.33
N SER A 86 -19.84 -10.60 6.60
CA SER A 86 -21.17 -10.76 7.17
C SER A 86 -21.34 -9.87 8.38
N ILE A 87 -22.43 -9.10 8.42
CA ILE A 87 -22.89 -8.33 9.58
C ILE A 87 -24.38 -8.66 9.82
N PRO A 88 -24.68 -9.73 10.58
CA PRO A 88 -26.05 -10.23 10.74
C PRO A 88 -27.03 -9.21 11.32
N ALA A 89 -26.56 -8.34 12.23
CA ALA A 89 -27.39 -7.36 12.93
C ALA A 89 -28.08 -6.36 11.99
N ILE A 90 -27.53 -6.14 10.80
CA ILE A 90 -28.07 -5.23 9.77
C ILE A 90 -28.42 -5.96 8.47
N GLY A 91 -28.37 -7.30 8.47
CA GLY A 91 -28.63 -8.11 7.27
C GLY A 91 -27.64 -7.88 6.13
N PHE A 92 -26.41 -7.42 6.43
CA PHE A 92 -25.39 -7.19 5.42
C PHE A 92 -24.59 -8.46 5.16
N MET A 93 -24.50 -8.85 3.90
CA MET A 93 -23.69 -9.96 3.40
C MET A 93 -23.07 -9.50 2.09
N GLN A 94 -21.76 -9.69 1.96
CA GLN A 94 -21.02 -9.37 0.76
C GLN A 94 -20.03 -10.47 0.49
N ASP A 95 -20.06 -10.98 -0.74
CA ASP A 95 -19.08 -11.90 -1.28
C ASP A 95 -18.54 -11.31 -2.58
N ASP A 96 -17.24 -11.42 -2.80
CA ASP A 96 -16.62 -10.97 -4.02
C ASP A 96 -15.44 -11.85 -4.42
N GLU A 97 -15.22 -11.93 -5.72
CA GLU A 97 -14.08 -12.59 -6.33
C GLU A 97 -13.58 -11.73 -7.48
N GLY A 98 -12.26 -11.63 -7.62
CA GLY A 98 -11.69 -10.94 -8.76
C GLY A 98 -10.19 -10.77 -8.64
N THR A 99 -9.70 -9.58 -8.96
CA THR A 99 -8.26 -9.30 -8.99
C THR A 99 -7.93 -8.06 -8.18
N PHE A 100 -6.71 -8.02 -7.64
CA PHE A 100 -6.15 -6.83 -7.02
C PHE A 100 -4.88 -6.38 -7.75
N THR A 101 -4.60 -5.09 -7.62
CA THR A 101 -3.32 -4.47 -7.94
C THR A 101 -2.93 -3.57 -6.79
N VAL A 102 -1.69 -3.68 -6.35
CA VAL A 102 -1.11 -2.85 -5.29
C VAL A 102 0.19 -2.22 -5.76
N LYS A 103 0.52 -1.07 -5.17
CA LYS A 103 1.77 -0.36 -5.44
C LYS A 103 2.60 -0.14 -4.18
N SER A 104 3.90 0.10 -4.35
CA SER A 104 4.84 0.35 -3.25
C SER A 104 4.51 1.64 -2.47
N ASP A 105 3.79 2.56 -3.10
CA ASP A 105 3.26 3.78 -2.48
C ASP A 105 2.02 3.57 -1.58
N GLY A 106 1.53 2.33 -1.45
CA GLY A 106 0.34 2.00 -0.67
C GLY A 106 -0.97 2.11 -1.43
N SER A 107 -0.96 2.35 -2.75
CA SER A 107 -2.18 2.36 -3.56
C SER A 107 -2.79 0.96 -3.65
N TRP A 108 -4.12 0.89 -3.55
CA TRP A 108 -4.92 -0.31 -3.72
C TRP A 108 -5.90 -0.12 -4.88
N ALA A 109 -6.03 -1.15 -5.71
CA ALA A 109 -7.09 -1.26 -6.68
C ALA A 109 -7.59 -2.71 -6.69
N GLN A 110 -8.91 -2.89 -6.69
CA GLN A 110 -9.51 -4.20 -6.92
C GLN A 110 -10.61 -4.13 -7.97
N THR A 111 -10.76 -5.24 -8.67
CA THR A 111 -11.87 -5.50 -9.57
C THR A 111 -12.61 -6.73 -9.08
N GLY A 112 -13.94 -6.71 -9.16
CA GLY A 112 -14.83 -7.75 -8.67
C GLY A 112 -16.27 -7.52 -9.13
N GLN A 113 -17.18 -8.39 -8.73
CA GLN A 113 -18.62 -8.29 -9.03
C GLN A 113 -19.26 -7.09 -8.31
N VAL A 114 -18.72 -6.67 -7.16
CA VAL A 114 -19.32 -5.63 -6.32
C VAL A 114 -18.40 -4.41 -6.23
N ALA A 115 -18.66 -3.43 -7.12
CA ALA A 115 -18.12 -2.06 -7.13
C ALA A 115 -16.58 -1.93 -7.14
N GLN A 116 -16.04 -1.53 -8.31
CA GLN A 116 -14.66 -1.09 -8.55
C GLN A 116 -14.10 -0.32 -7.35
N ALA A 117 -13.16 -0.87 -6.58
CA ALA A 117 -12.88 -0.34 -5.24
C ALA A 117 -11.44 0.14 -5.08
N LEU A 118 -11.16 1.34 -5.60
CA LEU A 118 -9.86 2.00 -5.47
C LEU A 118 -9.67 2.54 -4.05
N GLY A 119 -8.43 2.62 -3.62
CA GLY A 119 -8.08 3.24 -2.35
C GLY A 119 -6.63 3.01 -1.96
N THR A 120 -6.40 2.69 -0.68
CA THR A 120 -5.06 2.45 -0.14
C THR A 120 -5.01 1.18 0.70
N TYR A 121 -3.81 0.65 0.90
CA TYR A 121 -3.55 -0.45 1.82
C TYR A 121 -2.33 -0.17 2.69
N THR A 122 -2.28 -0.82 3.84
CA THR A 122 -1.08 -0.94 4.67
C THR A 122 -0.95 -2.35 5.20
N LEU A 123 0.27 -2.87 5.25
CA LEU A 123 0.59 -4.15 5.89
C LEU A 123 1.55 -3.88 7.06
N ALA A 124 1.09 -4.14 8.27
CA ALA A 124 1.88 -4.02 9.49
C ALA A 124 1.98 -5.39 10.17
N GLY A 125 3.13 -6.07 10.00
CA GLY A 125 3.28 -7.45 10.42
C GLY A 125 2.27 -8.35 9.69
N ASN A 126 1.34 -8.95 10.45
CA ASN A 126 0.29 -9.82 9.91
C ASN A 126 -1.07 -9.12 9.74
N VAL A 127 -1.13 -7.79 9.94
CA VAL A 127 -2.37 -7.03 9.85
C VAL A 127 -2.39 -6.25 8.53
N LEU A 128 -3.36 -6.58 7.67
CA LEU A 128 -3.66 -5.87 6.44
C LEU A 128 -4.83 -4.91 6.70
N THR A 129 -4.62 -3.63 6.43
CA THR A 129 -5.70 -2.63 6.41
C THR A 129 -5.93 -2.18 4.98
N VAL A 130 -7.18 -2.24 4.51
CA VAL A 130 -7.59 -1.73 3.20
C VAL A 130 -8.61 -0.62 3.41
N ILE A 131 -8.34 0.56 2.86
CA ILE A 131 -9.23 1.72 2.86
C ILE A 131 -9.71 1.90 1.43
N VAL A 132 -11.01 1.70 1.20
CA VAL A 132 -11.66 1.96 -0.08
C VAL A 132 -12.21 3.38 -0.05
N THR A 133 -11.90 4.17 -1.09
CA THR A 133 -12.36 5.56 -1.21
C THR A 133 -13.25 5.78 -2.42
N GLU A 134 -13.15 4.94 -3.46
CA GLU A 134 -13.95 5.08 -4.68
C GLU A 134 -14.56 3.75 -5.11
N PRO A 135 -15.83 3.72 -5.56
CA PRO A 135 -16.77 4.84 -5.52
C PRO A 135 -17.13 5.19 -4.07
N LEU A 136 -17.52 6.44 -3.81
CA LEU A 136 -17.87 6.89 -2.45
C LEU A 136 -18.98 6.05 -1.80
N ALA A 137 -19.89 5.47 -2.59
CA ALA A 137 -20.93 4.57 -2.10
C ALA A 137 -20.36 3.27 -1.48
N ALA A 138 -19.14 2.88 -1.86
CA ALA A 138 -18.41 1.72 -1.33
C ALA A 138 -17.31 2.13 -0.32
N ALA A 139 -17.22 3.41 0.04
CA ALA A 139 -16.16 3.90 0.93
C ALA A 139 -16.22 3.16 2.27
N SER A 140 -15.09 2.55 2.63
CA SER A 140 -15.00 1.67 3.79
C SER A 140 -13.56 1.51 4.25
N THR A 141 -13.39 1.02 5.47
CA THR A 141 -12.09 0.58 5.98
C THR A 141 -12.25 -0.81 6.55
N THR A 142 -11.43 -1.75 6.08
CA THR A 142 -11.42 -3.12 6.56
C THR A 142 -10.05 -3.45 7.13
N VAL A 143 -10.04 -4.16 8.25
CA VAL A 143 -8.84 -4.62 8.94
C VAL A 143 -8.89 -6.14 9.00
N TRP A 144 -7.81 -6.77 8.59
CA TRP A 144 -7.70 -8.20 8.36
C TRP A 144 -6.45 -8.75 9.03
N GLN A 145 -6.57 -9.87 9.74
CA GLN A 145 -5.47 -10.54 10.40
C GLN A 145 -5.11 -11.81 9.63
N ARG A 146 -3.86 -11.91 9.17
CA ARG A 146 -3.34 -13.12 8.48
C ARG A 146 -3.35 -14.31 9.45
N GLN A 147 -3.80 -15.47 8.95
CA GLN A 147 -3.85 -16.75 9.65
C GLN A 147 -2.48 -17.43 9.72
#